data_AF-A0A2X2WHS3-F1
#
_entry.id   AF-A0A2X2WHS3-F1
#
_cell.length_a   1.000
_cell.length_b   1.000
_cell.length_c   1.000
_cell.angle_alpha   90.00
_cell.angle_beta   90.00
_cell.angle_gamma   90.00
#
_symmetry.space_group_name_H-M   'P 1'
#
loop_
_entity.id
_entity.type
_entity.pdbx_description
1 polymer ?
#
loop_
_entity_poly.entity_id
_entity_poly.type
_entity_poly.pdbx_seq_one_letter_code
_entity_poly.pdbx_strand_id
1 'polypeptide(L)' 'MSAVTPCADGLILRLYIQPKASRDSIVGLHGDEVKVAITAPPVDGQANSHLVKFLGKQFRVAKSQVVIEKGELGPPQTG' A
#
# COMPACT_ATOMS: atom_id res chain seq x y z
N MET A 1 -9.79 -0.61 -15.62
CA MET A 1 -9.73 -1.86 -14.82
C MET A 1 -9.87 -1.50 -13.36
N SER A 2 -10.68 -2.18 -12.55
CA SER A 2 -10.91 -1.73 -11.16
C SER A 2 -9.61 -1.68 -10.31
N ALA A 3 -9.49 -0.65 -9.46
CA ALA A 3 -8.40 -0.52 -8.47
C ALA A 3 -8.45 -1.61 -7.38
N VAL A 4 -9.58 -2.30 -7.27
CA VAL A 4 -9.80 -3.40 -6.34
C VAL A 4 -10.18 -4.64 -7.14
N THR A 5 -9.44 -5.73 -6.90
CA THR A 5 -9.71 -7.05 -7.47
C THR A 5 -10.04 -8.02 -6.34
N PRO A 6 -11.26 -8.56 -6.24
CA PRO A 6 -11.58 -9.58 -5.25
C PRO A 6 -10.89 -10.90 -5.58
N CYS A 7 -10.50 -11.64 -4.54
CA CYS A 7 -9.87 -12.96 -4.61
C CYS A 7 -10.56 -13.90 -3.62
N ALA A 8 -10.31 -15.22 -3.73
CA ALA A 8 -10.95 -16.21 -2.87
C ALA A 8 -10.71 -15.94 -1.37
N ASP A 9 -9.51 -15.48 -1.01
CA ASP A 9 -9.08 -15.26 0.38
C ASP A 9 -9.00 -13.77 0.77
N GLY A 10 -9.44 -12.85 -0.09
CA GLY A 10 -9.32 -11.43 0.19
C GLY A 10 -9.50 -10.48 -1.00
N LEU A 11 -8.75 -9.38 -0.99
CA LEU A 11 -8.88 -8.29 -1.95
C LEU A 11 -7.48 -7.82 -2.33
N ILE A 12 -7.17 -7.76 -3.62
CA ILE A 12 -5.98 -7.11 -4.14
C ILE A 12 -6.30 -5.65 -4.42
N LEU A 13 -5.57 -4.75 -3.77
CA LEU A 13 -5.70 -3.31 -3.93
C LEU A 13 -4.49 -2.76 -4.70
N ARG A 14 -4.74 -2.06 -5.80
CA ARG A 14 -3.70 -1.31 -6.53
C ARG A 14 -3.60 0.06 -5.90
N LEU A 15 -2.45 0.34 -5.28
CA LEU A 15 -2.21 1.59 -4.57
C LEU A 15 -1.06 2.34 -5.21
N TYR A 16 -1.29 3.60 -5.54
CA TYR A 16 -0.23 4.52 -5.95
C TYR A 16 0.28 5.28 -4.73
N ILE A 17 1.49 4.95 -4.28
CA ILE A 17 2.07 5.53 -3.07
C ILE A 17 2.84 6.80 -3.42
N GLN A 18 2.39 7.94 -2.88
CA GLN A 18 3.11 9.22 -2.98
C GLN A 18 3.88 9.47 -1.66
N PRO A 19 5.20 9.24 -1.63
CA PRO A 19 6.04 9.53 -0.48
C PRO A 19 6.26 11.04 -0.31
N LYS A 20 6.86 11.44 0.83
CA LYS A 20 7.14 12.85 1.17
C LYS A 20 5.89 13.74 1.21
N ALA A 21 4.75 13.16 1.55
CA ALA A 21 3.54 13.93 1.80
C ALA A 21 3.63 14.69 3.13
N SER A 22 2.85 15.76 3.26
CA SER A 22 2.72 16.50 4.52
C SER A 22 1.95 15.74 5.61
N ARG A 23 1.12 14.76 5.22
CA ARG A 23 0.33 13.91 6.11
C ARG A 23 -0.06 12.61 5.43
N ASP A 24 -0.28 11.56 6.23
CA ASP A 24 -0.75 10.28 5.73
C ASP A 24 -2.24 10.37 5.41
N SER A 25 -2.60 10.24 4.14
CA SER A 25 -3.99 10.35 3.70
C SER A 25 -4.24 9.61 2.40
N ILE A 26 -5.44 9.04 2.28
CA ILE A 26 -5.93 8.52 1.01
C ILE A 26 -6.38 9.73 0.19
N VAL A 27 -5.66 10.02 -0.89
CA VAL A 27 -5.94 11.20 -1.74
C VAL A 27 -7.18 10.96 -2.59
N GLY A 28 -7.38 9.72 -3.03
CA GLY A 28 -8.55 9.32 -3.84
C GLY A 28 -8.17 8.29 -4.90
N LEU A 29 -9.08 8.05 -5.83
CA LEU A 29 -8.81 7.21 -7.00
C LEU A 29 -8.06 8.01 -8.07
N HIS A 30 -6.95 7.47 -8.55
CA HIS A 30 -6.15 7.97 -9.65
C HIS A 30 -6.23 6.95 -10.80
N GLY A 31 -7.20 7.17 -11.70
CA GLY A 31 -7.51 6.22 -12.76
C GLY A 31 -7.95 4.88 -12.19
N ASP A 32 -7.12 3.85 -12.42
CA ASP A 32 -7.35 2.47 -12.01
C ASP A 32 -6.61 2.09 -10.70
N GLU A 33 -6.10 3.08 -9.96
CA GLU A 33 -5.33 2.88 -8.72
C GLU A 33 -5.82 3.81 -7.61
N VAL A 34 -5.64 3.43 -6.35
CA VAL A 34 -5.94 4.32 -5.22
C VAL A 34 -4.67 5.05 -4.81
N LYS A 35 -4.69 6.38 -4.96
CA LYS A 35 -3.59 7.24 -4.57
C LYS A 35 -3.57 7.44 -3.05
N VAL A 36 -2.46 7.06 -2.43
CA VAL A 36 -2.22 7.20 -1.00
C VAL A 36 -0.96 8.01 -0.79
N ALA A 37 -1.10 9.13 -0.08
CA ALA A 37 0.00 9.99 0.29
C ALA A 37 0.51 9.55 1.66
N ILE A 38 1.82 9.33 1.79
CA ILE A 38 2.47 8.99 3.05
C ILE A 38 3.63 9.93 3.35
N THR A 39 3.81 10.22 4.63
CA THR A 39 4.91 11.03 5.16
C THR A 39 6.24 10.28 5.10
N ALA A 40 6.20 8.95 5.12
CA ALA A 40 7.39 8.11 5.09
C ALA A 40 8.24 8.33 3.83
N PRO A 41 9.58 8.32 3.96
CA PRO A 41 10.47 8.42 2.81
C PRO A 41 10.37 7.18 1.91
N PRO A 42 10.70 7.28 0.61
CA PRO A 42 10.71 6.14 -0.32
C PRO A 42 11.88 5.18 -0.10
N VAL A 43 12.45 5.16 1.11
CA VAL A 43 13.45 4.18 1.50
C VAL A 43 12.73 2.85 1.73
N ASP A 44 13.20 1.86 0.99
CA ASP A 44 12.65 0.52 1.02
C ASP A 44 12.64 -0.02 2.47
N GLY A 45 11.51 -0.64 2.85
CA GLY A 45 11.24 -1.07 4.22
C GLY A 45 10.57 -0.04 5.15
N GLN A 46 10.93 1.25 5.10
CA GLN A 46 10.26 2.28 5.92
C GLN A 46 8.89 2.64 5.36
N ALA A 47 8.80 2.86 4.05
CA ALA A 47 7.54 3.11 3.36
C ALA A 47 6.57 1.93 3.52
N ASN A 48 7.05 0.70 3.30
CA ASN A 48 6.24 -0.52 3.38
C ASN A 48 5.71 -0.76 4.80
N SER A 49 6.57 -0.66 5.82
CA SER A 49 6.14 -0.80 7.22
C SER A 49 5.12 0.25 7.62
N HIS A 50 5.30 1.48 7.13
CA HIS A 50 4.37 2.57 7.39
C HIS A 50 3.03 2.33 6.68
N LEU A 51 3.06 1.89 5.43
CA LEU A 51 1.90 1.58 4.62
C LEU A 51 1.08 0.44 5.25
N VAL A 52 1.73 -0.65 5.64
CA VAL A 52 1.09 -1.79 6.33
C VAL A 52 0.38 -1.34 7.60
N LYS A 53 1.03 -0.49 8.42
CA LYS A 53 0.41 0.08 9.63
C LYS A 53 -0.77 0.98 9.29
N PHE A 54 -0.64 1.82 8.27
CA PHE A 54 -1.68 2.74 7.83
C PHE A 54 -2.91 2.00 7.31
N LEU A 55 -2.71 1.05 6.40
CA LEU A 55 -3.76 0.20 5.85
C LEU A 55 -4.40 -0.67 6.93
N GLY A 56 -3.61 -1.31 7.79
CA GLY A 56 -4.13 -2.12 8.90
C GLY A 56 -5.05 -1.31 9.83
N LYS A 57 -4.69 -0.06 10.12
CA LYS A 57 -5.56 0.85 10.89
C LYS A 57 -6.84 1.22 10.14
N GLN A 58 -6.76 1.54 8.85
CA GLN A 58 -7.94 1.96 8.07
C GLN A 58 -8.93 0.82 7.84
N PHE A 59 -8.43 -0.35 7.46
CA PHE A 59 -9.26 -1.53 7.21
C PHE A 59 -9.58 -2.32 8.49
N ARG A 60 -9.04 -1.90 9.65
CA ARG A 60 -9.15 -2.59 10.94
C ARG A 60 -8.73 -4.07 10.87
N VAL A 61 -7.71 -4.35 10.08
CA VAL A 61 -7.13 -5.69 9.93
C VAL A 61 -5.77 -5.77 10.60
N ALA A 62 -5.37 -6.98 10.99
CA ALA A 62 -4.03 -7.20 11.51
C ALA A 62 -2.97 -6.89 10.45
N LYS A 63 -1.81 -6.36 10.88
CA LYS A 63 -0.66 -6.12 10.00
C LYS A 63 -0.20 -7.37 9.23
N SER A 64 -0.45 -8.56 9.77
CA SER A 64 -0.15 -9.86 9.14
C SER A 64 -1.09 -10.21 7.99
N GLN A 65 -2.25 -9.56 7.90
CA GLN A 65 -3.23 -9.74 6.81
C GLN A 65 -2.99 -8.76 5.66
N VAL A 66 -2.10 -7.77 5.84
CA VAL A 66 -1.75 -6.82 4.80
C VAL A 66 -0.45 -7.27 4.16
N VAL A 67 -0.56 -7.80 2.95
CA VAL A 67 0.58 -8.29 2.16
C VAL A 67 0.79 -7.35 0.98
N ILE A 68 2.05 -6.95 0.74
CA ILE A 68 2.42 -6.15 -0.42
C ILE A 68 2.88 -7.12 -1.51
N GLU A 69 2.03 -7.40 -2.51
CA GLU A 69 2.36 -8.35 -3.59
C GLU A 69 3.35 -7.79 -4.62
N LYS A 70 3.22 -6.50 -4.99
CA LYS A 70 4.10 -5.84 -5.96
C LYS A 70 4.32 -4.38 -5.57
N GLY A 71 5.52 -4.06 -5.13
CA GLY A 71 6.06 -2.72 -5.22
C GLY A 71 7.02 -2.66 -6.41
N GLU A 72 6.85 -1.71 -7.32
CA GLU A 72 7.90 -1.37 -8.28
C GLU A 72 9.06 -0.70 -7.52
N LEU A 73 9.91 -1.49 -6.86
CA LEU A 73 11.28 -1.16 -6.50
C LEU A 73 11.94 -2.45 -5.96
N GLY A 74 12.23 -3.37 -6.88
CA GLY A 74 13.13 -4.51 -6.65
C GLY A 74 12.53 -5.71 -5.91
N PRO A 75 12.96 -6.94 -6.26
CA PRO A 75 12.51 -8.15 -5.55
C PRO A 75 13.13 -8.20 -4.14
N PRO A 76 12.38 -8.57 -3.08
CA PRO A 76 13.01 -9.11 -1.90
C PRO A 76 13.58 -10.48 -2.29
N GLN A 77 14.90 -10.54 -2.45
CA GLN A 77 15.61 -11.81 -2.60
C GLN A 77 15.31 -12.66 -1.37
N THR A 78 14.45 -13.65 -1.56
CA THR A 78 14.28 -14.77 -0.65
C THR A 78 15.12 -15.89 -1.27
N GLY A 79 16.16 -16.31 -0.53
CA GLY A 79 17.05 -17.40 -0.93
C GLY A 79 16.43 -18.77 -0.82
#